data_AF-A0A0U1DLA8-F1
#
_entry.id   AF-A0A0U1DLA8-F1
#
_cell.length_a   1.000
_cell.length_b   1.000
_cell.length_c   1.000
_cell.angle_alpha   90.00
_cell.angle_beta   90.00
_cell.angle_gamma   90.00
#
_symmetry.space_group_name_H-M   'P 1'
#
loop_
_entity.id
_entity.type
_entity.pdbx_description
1 polymer ?
#
loop_
_entity_poly.entity_id
_entity_poly.type
_entity_poly.pdbx_seq_one_letter_code
_entity_poly.pdbx_strand_id
1 'polypeptide(L)'
;MHGFPALARAAAELDAVRIAVGPVAEGLDGFRRSHFDAITTQQMMARLHSTQQIAQFGDVELVALITAEPDRAAEFVSHNLGALETADAELRETVRIFVTEQCNASRAAARLYLHRNTLLRRLARAEELLPRPLTENSVAVAVALDVLRWRGTATG
;
A
#
# COMPACT_ATOMS: atom_id res chain seq x y z
N MET A 1 5.94 0.45 7.91
CA MET A 1 7.03 1.44 7.96
C MET A 1 7.95 1.14 9.15
N HIS A 2 8.70 0.03 9.10
CA HIS A 2 9.68 -0.32 10.12
C HIS A 2 11.06 -0.17 9.47
N GLY A 3 11.84 0.82 9.89
CA GLY A 3 13.23 0.90 9.43
C GLY A 3 13.97 2.19 9.69
N PHE A 4 13.32 3.37 9.68
CA PHE A 4 14.06 4.63 9.71
C PHE A 4 13.37 5.79 10.45
N PRO A 5 13.18 5.72 11.79
CA PRO A 5 12.49 6.77 12.54
C PRO A 5 13.21 8.13 12.48
N ALA A 6 14.55 8.14 12.46
CA ALA A 6 15.33 9.37 12.30
C ALA A 6 15.15 9.99 10.90
N LEU A 7 15.09 9.15 9.85
CA LEU A 7 14.87 9.58 8.47
C LEU A 7 13.46 10.14 8.28
N ALA A 8 12.45 9.49 8.88
CA ALA A 8 11.07 9.98 8.86
C ALA A 8 10.93 11.35 9.48
N ARG A 9 11.60 11.60 10.60
CA ARG A 9 11.62 12.91 11.25
C ARG A 9 12.27 13.98 10.37
N ALA A 10 13.40 13.67 9.74
CA ALA A 10 14.08 14.61 8.85
C ALA A 10 13.29 14.89 7.56
N ALA A 11 12.63 13.88 6.98
CA ALA A 11 11.79 14.03 5.80
C ALA A 11 10.52 14.87 6.09
N ALA A 12 9.96 14.75 7.29
CA ALA A 12 8.79 15.53 7.71
C ALA A 12 9.07 17.05 7.79
N GLU A 13 10.34 17.46 7.92
CA GLU A 13 10.75 18.87 7.88
C GLU A 13 10.88 19.40 6.43
N LEU A 14 10.77 18.52 5.42
CA LEU A 14 11.02 18.81 4.01
C LEU A 14 9.91 18.23 3.11
N ASP A 15 8.79 18.94 3.00
CA ASP A 15 7.56 18.47 2.32
C ASP A 15 7.77 17.98 0.87
N ALA A 16 8.72 18.56 0.13
CA ALA A 16 9.00 18.22 -1.26
C ALA A 16 9.95 17.02 -1.45
N VAL A 17 10.50 16.47 -0.35
CA VAL A 17 11.52 15.41 -0.41
C VAL A 17 10.87 14.04 -0.29
N ARG A 18 11.21 13.17 -1.22
CA ARG A 18 10.87 11.74 -1.22
C ARG A 18 12.14 10.92 -1.15
N ILE A 19 12.15 9.89 -0.32
CA ILE A 19 13.33 9.06 -0.05
C ILE A 19 12.99 7.61 -0.37
N ALA A 20 13.79 7.02 -1.25
CA ALA A 20 13.70 5.62 -1.62
C ALA A 20 14.90 4.86 -1.04
N VAL A 21 14.64 3.72 -0.41
CA VAL A 21 15.67 2.93 0.26
C VAL A 21 15.70 1.50 -0.28
N GLY A 22 16.88 1.09 -0.74
CA GLY A 22 17.15 -0.29 -1.16
C GLY A 22 17.32 -1.23 0.04
N PRO A 23 17.16 -2.55 -0.16
CA PRO A 23 17.35 -3.54 0.89
C PRO A 23 18.83 -3.62 1.31
N VAL A 24 19.07 -4.09 2.54
CA VAL A 24 20.44 -4.46 2.96
C VAL A 24 20.86 -5.73 2.22
N ALA A 25 22.04 -5.71 1.59
CA ALA A 25 22.56 -6.83 0.83
C ALA A 25 24.09 -6.91 0.92
N GLU A 26 24.64 -8.11 0.82
CA GLU A 26 26.07 -8.38 1.03
C GLU A 26 26.90 -8.33 -0.27
N GLY A 27 28.17 -7.94 -0.13
CA GLY A 27 29.13 -7.92 -1.23
C GLY A 27 28.87 -6.82 -2.28
N LEU A 28 29.71 -6.79 -3.31
CA LEU A 28 29.62 -5.78 -4.38
C LEU A 28 28.34 -5.91 -5.20
N ASP A 29 27.93 -7.14 -5.51
CA ASP A 29 26.70 -7.38 -6.27
C ASP A 29 25.45 -7.01 -5.45
N GLY A 30 25.46 -7.29 -4.15
CA GLY A 30 24.41 -6.84 -3.23
C GLY A 30 24.31 -5.33 -3.15
N PHE A 31 25.44 -4.63 -3.04
CA PHE A 31 25.48 -3.17 -3.07
C PHE A 31 24.88 -2.59 -4.36
N ARG A 32 25.24 -3.14 -5.52
CA ARG A 32 24.68 -2.72 -6.81
C ARG A 32 23.18 -2.97 -6.90
N ARG A 33 22.73 -4.17 -6.50
CA ARG A 33 21.30 -4.52 -6.52
C ARG A 33 20.49 -3.60 -5.61
N SER A 34 20.96 -3.36 -4.39
CA SER A 34 20.31 -2.42 -3.46
C SER A 34 20.14 -1.02 -4.05
N HIS A 35 21.16 -0.52 -4.75
CA HIS A 35 21.08 0.77 -5.44
C HIS A 35 20.04 0.77 -6.57
N PHE A 36 20.00 -0.27 -7.41
CA PHE A 36 18.98 -0.39 -8.46
C PHE A 36 17.56 -0.50 -7.89
N ASP A 37 17.38 -1.28 -6.83
CA ASP A 37 16.11 -1.42 -6.12
C ASP A 37 15.62 -0.07 -5.55
N ALA A 38 16.55 0.75 -5.02
CA ALA A 38 16.26 2.11 -4.58
C ALA A 38 15.83 3.02 -5.75
N ILE A 39 16.50 2.94 -6.90
CA ILE A 39 16.11 3.68 -8.12
C ILE A 39 14.71 3.26 -8.58
N THR A 40 14.42 1.96 -8.65
CA THR A 40 13.09 1.46 -9.03
C THR A 40 12.02 1.99 -8.09
N THR A 41 12.29 1.97 -6.79
CA THR A 41 11.40 2.54 -5.76
C THR A 41 11.16 4.03 -5.99
N GLN A 42 12.22 4.81 -6.22
CA GLN A 42 12.12 6.25 -6.49
C GLN A 42 11.29 6.53 -7.75
N GLN A 43 11.57 5.82 -8.84
CA GLN A 43 10.85 5.97 -10.11
C GLN A 43 9.36 5.66 -9.96
N MET A 44 9.02 4.60 -9.22
CA MET A 44 7.63 4.26 -8.90
C MET A 44 6.96 5.40 -8.13
N MET A 45 7.59 5.88 -7.04
CA MET A 45 7.03 6.97 -6.23
C MET A 45 6.79 8.24 -7.04
N ALA A 46 7.71 8.58 -7.95
CA ALA A 46 7.56 9.71 -8.85
C ALA A 46 6.40 9.51 -9.84
N ARG A 47 6.35 8.34 -10.51
CA ARG A 47 5.30 7.98 -11.48
C ARG A 47 3.90 8.00 -10.89
N LEU A 48 3.76 7.54 -9.64
CA LEU A 48 2.47 7.49 -8.95
C LEU A 48 2.13 8.77 -8.17
N HIS A 49 2.97 9.82 -8.27
CA HIS A 49 2.84 11.05 -7.49
C HIS A 49 2.65 10.77 -5.99
N SER A 50 3.37 9.78 -5.45
CA SER A 50 3.11 9.24 -4.12
C SER A 50 3.16 10.32 -3.04
N THR A 51 2.21 10.24 -2.09
CA THR A 51 2.18 11.06 -0.87
C THR A 51 3.02 10.46 0.25
N GLN A 52 3.48 9.21 0.11
CA GLN A 52 4.42 8.60 1.04
C GLN A 52 5.79 9.25 0.85
N GLN A 53 6.37 9.79 1.92
CA GLN A 53 7.68 10.42 1.87
C GLN A 53 8.84 9.41 1.85
N ILE A 54 8.65 8.23 2.46
CA ILE A 54 9.70 7.21 2.56
C ILE A 54 9.16 5.87 2.08
N ALA A 55 9.91 5.20 1.22
CA ALA A 55 9.60 3.85 0.76
C ALA A 55 10.84 2.96 0.78
N GLN A 56 10.65 1.71 1.21
CA GLN A 56 11.65 0.65 1.04
C GLN A 56 11.24 -0.25 -0.13
N PHE A 57 12.22 -0.81 -0.85
CA PHE A 57 11.92 -1.69 -1.99
C PHE A 57 10.98 -2.84 -1.64
N GLY A 58 11.15 -3.50 -0.49
CA GLY A 58 10.27 -4.58 -0.05
C GLY A 58 8.81 -4.15 0.20
N ASP A 59 8.56 -2.87 0.48
CA ASP A 59 7.20 -2.34 0.62
C ASP A 59 6.52 -2.04 -0.73
N VAL A 60 7.32 -1.96 -1.81
CA VAL A 60 6.87 -1.46 -3.11
C VAL A 60 7.08 -2.42 -4.27
N GLU A 61 7.85 -3.50 -4.12
CA GLU A 61 8.26 -4.39 -5.21
C GLU A 61 7.06 -4.84 -6.06
N LEU A 62 6.02 -5.37 -5.42
CA LEU A 62 4.80 -5.79 -6.08
C LEU A 62 4.08 -4.62 -6.79
N VAL A 63 4.02 -3.47 -6.13
CA VAL A 63 3.35 -2.28 -6.65
C VAL A 63 4.12 -1.72 -7.85
N ALA A 64 5.45 -1.74 -7.81
CA ALA A 64 6.31 -1.32 -8.92
C ALA A 64 6.11 -2.20 -10.15
N LEU A 65 5.98 -3.52 -9.96
CA LEU A 65 5.69 -4.47 -11.02
C LEU A 65 4.30 -4.24 -11.64
N ILE A 66 3.26 -4.13 -10.81
CA ILE A 66 1.88 -3.97 -11.29
C ILE A 66 1.71 -2.63 -12.00
N THR A 67 2.33 -1.57 -11.48
CA THR A 67 2.19 -0.23 -12.04
C THR A 67 3.14 0.05 -13.20
N ALA A 68 3.86 -0.96 -13.70
CA ALA A 68 4.64 -0.85 -14.93
C ALA A 68 3.80 -0.37 -16.12
N GLU A 69 2.52 -0.77 -16.16
CA GLU A 69 1.49 -0.28 -17.08
C GLU A 69 0.39 0.46 -16.29
N PRO A 70 0.47 1.79 -16.12
CA PRO A 70 -0.41 2.55 -15.21
C PRO A 70 -1.90 2.40 -15.50
N ASP A 71 -2.29 2.37 -16.78
CA ASP A 71 -3.68 2.27 -17.21
C ASP A 71 -4.27 0.91 -16.82
N ARG A 72 -3.55 -0.19 -17.12
CA ARG A 72 -3.94 -1.54 -16.69
C ARG A 72 -4.00 -1.68 -15.17
N ALA A 73 -3.07 -1.04 -14.46
CA ALA A 73 -3.11 -1.01 -13.00
C ALA A 73 -4.35 -0.27 -12.48
N ALA A 74 -4.78 0.81 -13.15
CA ALA A 74 -5.99 1.54 -12.79
C ALA A 74 -7.26 0.72 -13.05
N GLU A 75 -7.34 0.06 -14.20
CA GLU A 75 -8.41 -0.89 -14.49
C GLU A 75 -8.46 -2.03 -13.47
N PHE A 76 -7.31 -2.60 -13.11
CA PHE A 76 -7.23 -3.65 -12.08
C PHE A 76 -7.77 -3.16 -10.73
N VAL A 77 -7.40 -1.96 -10.30
CA VAL A 77 -7.89 -1.39 -9.04
C VAL A 77 -9.41 -1.21 -9.09
N SER A 78 -9.92 -0.58 -10.15
CA SER A 78 -11.36 -0.31 -10.29
C SER A 78 -12.18 -1.59 -10.37
N HIS A 79 -11.71 -2.58 -11.14
CA HIS A 79 -12.37 -3.87 -11.30
C HIS A 79 -12.47 -4.68 -9.99
N ASN A 80 -11.46 -4.57 -9.12
CA ASN A 80 -11.41 -5.37 -7.89
C ASN A 80 -11.99 -4.65 -6.66
N LEU A 81 -11.94 -3.32 -6.61
CA LEU A 81 -12.45 -2.55 -5.48
C LEU A 81 -13.87 -2.03 -5.69
N GLY A 82 -14.29 -1.77 -6.93
CA GLY A 82 -15.61 -1.19 -7.20
C GLY A 82 -15.84 0.08 -6.39
N ALA A 83 -16.96 0.15 -5.67
CA ALA A 83 -17.29 1.32 -4.85
C ALA A 83 -16.38 1.47 -3.61
N LEU A 84 -15.60 0.45 -3.24
CA LEU A 84 -14.64 0.54 -2.15
C LEU A 84 -13.45 1.45 -2.51
N GLU A 85 -13.15 1.65 -3.81
CA GLU A 85 -12.03 2.48 -4.27
C GLU A 85 -12.14 3.92 -3.75
N THR A 86 -13.33 4.49 -3.80
CA THR A 86 -13.63 5.88 -3.41
C THR A 86 -14.22 5.99 -2.00
N ALA A 87 -14.32 4.88 -1.27
CA ALA A 87 -14.82 4.87 0.09
C ALA A 87 -13.87 5.59 1.06
N ASP A 88 -14.38 5.84 2.26
CA ASP A 88 -13.63 6.47 3.33
C ASP A 88 -12.28 5.77 3.58
N ALA A 89 -11.23 6.57 3.84
CA ALA A 89 -9.88 6.06 4.03
C ALA A 89 -9.78 5.07 5.19
N GLU A 90 -10.57 5.26 6.25
CA GLU A 90 -10.63 4.38 7.41
C GLU A 90 -11.22 3.00 7.05
N LEU A 91 -12.21 2.98 6.15
CA LEU A 91 -12.80 1.72 5.66
C LEU A 91 -11.81 0.95 4.79
N ARG A 92 -11.14 1.63 3.85
CA ARG A 92 -10.09 1.04 3.02
C ARG A 92 -8.93 0.50 3.86
N GLU A 93 -8.50 1.26 4.87
CA GLU A 93 -7.45 0.84 5.79
C GLU A 93 -7.88 -0.37 6.65
N THR A 94 -9.15 -0.41 7.07
CA THR A 94 -9.70 -1.55 7.81
C THR A 94 -9.62 -2.84 6.99
N VAL A 95 -10.04 -2.80 5.72
CA VAL A 95 -9.95 -3.96 4.81
C VAL A 95 -8.50 -4.34 4.57
N ARG A 96 -7.63 -3.36 4.30
CA ARG A 96 -6.19 -3.57 4.05
C ARG A 96 -5.51 -4.28 5.22
N ILE A 97 -5.76 -3.83 6.45
CA ILE A 97 -5.20 -4.48 7.65
C ILE A 97 -5.81 -5.87 7.83
N PHE A 98 -7.11 -6.05 7.60
CA PHE A 98 -7.74 -7.36 7.70
C PHE A 98 -7.12 -8.40 6.75
N VAL A 99 -6.91 -8.05 5.48
CA VAL A 99 -6.28 -8.97 4.51
C VAL A 99 -4.78 -9.16 4.81
N THR A 100 -4.07 -8.14 5.30
CA THR A 100 -2.67 -8.25 5.74
C THR A 100 -2.52 -9.21 6.91
N GLU A 101 -3.48 -9.22 7.83
CA GLU A 101 -3.56 -10.15 8.96
C GLU A 101 -4.17 -11.50 8.56
N GLN A 102 -4.09 -11.88 7.28
CA GLN A 102 -4.55 -13.18 6.75
C GLN A 102 -6.04 -13.43 7.03
N CYS A 103 -6.87 -12.39 6.89
CA CYS A 103 -8.30 -12.43 7.17
C CYS A 103 -8.64 -12.83 8.62
N ASN A 104 -7.73 -12.58 9.57
CA ASN A 104 -7.96 -12.82 10.99
C ASN A 104 -8.54 -11.58 11.67
N ALA A 105 -9.84 -11.61 11.96
CA ALA A 105 -10.55 -10.49 12.57
C ALA A 105 -9.99 -10.08 13.94
N SER A 106 -9.54 -11.03 14.77
CA SER A 106 -9.01 -10.71 16.10
C SER A 106 -7.66 -9.99 16.01
N ARG A 107 -6.77 -10.46 15.14
CA ARG A 107 -5.47 -9.80 14.90
C ARG A 107 -5.63 -8.43 14.26
N ALA A 108 -6.51 -8.31 13.27
CA ALA A 108 -6.81 -7.05 12.62
C ALA A 108 -7.41 -6.02 13.59
N ALA A 109 -8.36 -6.45 14.43
CA ALA A 109 -8.96 -5.60 15.46
C ALA A 109 -7.91 -5.11 16.47
N ALA A 110 -7.03 -6.00 16.95
CA ALA A 110 -5.94 -5.64 17.85
C ALA A 110 -4.97 -4.63 17.20
N ARG A 111 -4.60 -4.84 15.93
CA ARG A 111 -3.70 -3.95 15.18
C ARG A 111 -4.29 -2.58 14.90
N LEU A 112 -5.61 -2.51 14.72
CA LEU A 112 -6.36 -1.27 14.54
C LEU A 112 -6.79 -0.62 15.86
N TYR A 113 -6.50 -1.23 17.02
CA TYR A 113 -7.00 -0.80 18.32
C TYR A 113 -8.54 -0.68 18.36
N LEU A 114 -9.25 -1.55 17.64
CA LEU A 114 -10.70 -1.59 17.58
C LEU A 114 -11.26 -2.76 18.39
N HIS A 115 -12.48 -2.59 18.89
CA HIS A 115 -13.25 -3.74 19.35
C HIS A 115 -13.62 -4.64 18.16
N ARG A 116 -13.59 -5.97 18.34
CA ARG A 116 -13.87 -6.95 17.28
C ARG A 116 -15.21 -6.70 16.56
N ASN A 117 -16.26 -6.34 17.29
CA ASN A 117 -17.57 -6.04 16.69
C ASN A 117 -17.54 -4.82 15.78
N THR A 118 -16.75 -3.80 16.11
CA THR A 118 -16.59 -2.61 15.26
C THR A 118 -15.89 -2.97 13.96
N LEU A 119 -14.84 -3.80 14.03
CA LEU A 119 -14.17 -4.32 12.84
C LEU A 119 -15.16 -5.09 11.94
N LEU A 120 -15.93 -6.02 12.51
CA LEU A 120 -16.88 -6.82 11.73
C LEU A 120 -17.95 -5.97 11.06
N ARG A 121 -18.44 -4.91 11.72
CA ARG A 121 -19.38 -3.97 11.10
C ARG A 121 -18.75 -3.22 9.91
N ARG A 122 -17.49 -2.81 10.02
CA ARG A 122 -16.76 -2.19 8.91
C ARG A 122 -16.53 -3.17 7.77
N LEU A 123 -16.14 -4.41 8.06
CA LEU A 123 -15.97 -5.44 7.04
C LEU A 123 -17.28 -5.76 6.32
N ALA A 124 -18.39 -5.87 7.04
CA ALA A 124 -19.72 -6.04 6.42
C ALA A 124 -20.06 -4.87 5.49
N ARG A 125 -19.78 -3.63 5.91
CA ARG A 125 -19.96 -2.46 5.04
C ARG A 125 -19.04 -2.49 3.82
N ALA A 126 -17.81 -2.99 3.95
CA ALA A 126 -16.91 -3.12 2.81
C ALA A 126 -17.39 -4.19 1.80
N GLU A 127 -17.94 -5.31 2.27
CA GLU A 127 -18.52 -6.36 1.42
C GLU A 127 -19.64 -5.82 0.54
N GLU A 128 -20.46 -4.89 1.03
CA GLU A 128 -21.51 -4.23 0.24
C GLU A 128 -20.96 -3.36 -0.91
N LEU A 129 -19.70 -2.92 -0.82
CA LEU A 129 -19.07 -2.04 -1.81
C LEU A 129 -18.20 -2.78 -2.82
N LEU A 130 -17.80 -4.02 -2.48
CA LEU A 130 -16.95 -4.84 -3.33
C LEU A 130 -17.78 -5.46 -4.47
N PRO A 131 -17.22 -5.56 -5.70
CA PRO A 131 -17.87 -6.25 -6.82
C PRO A 131 -18.06 -7.75 -6.61
N ARG A 132 -17.26 -8.35 -5.72
CA ARG A 132 -17.25 -9.79 -5.40
C ARG A 132 -16.98 -9.98 -3.91
N PRO A 133 -17.44 -11.09 -3.30
CA PRO A 133 -17.17 -11.37 -1.90
C PRO A 133 -15.67 -11.33 -1.58
N LEU A 134 -15.30 -10.71 -0.45
CA LEU A 134 -13.90 -10.60 -0.04
C LEU A 134 -13.25 -11.99 0.14
N THR A 135 -14.02 -12.99 0.56
CA THR A 135 -13.55 -14.37 0.71
C THR A 135 -13.08 -15.00 -0.60
N GLU A 136 -13.62 -14.56 -1.74
CA GLU A 136 -13.29 -15.10 -3.07
C GLU A 136 -12.19 -14.28 -3.78
N ASN A 137 -11.98 -13.02 -3.37
CA ASN A 137 -11.10 -12.08 -4.07
C ASN A 137 -10.09 -11.34 -3.17
N SER A 138 -9.86 -11.83 -1.94
CA SER A 138 -9.04 -11.18 -0.92
C SER A 138 -7.63 -10.78 -1.40
N VAL A 139 -6.98 -11.64 -2.19
CA VAL A 139 -5.64 -11.36 -2.74
C VAL A 139 -5.68 -10.17 -3.69
N ALA A 140 -6.60 -10.14 -4.66
CA ALA A 140 -6.66 -9.04 -5.61
C ALA A 140 -7.10 -7.73 -4.93
N VAL A 141 -8.00 -7.80 -3.93
CA VAL A 141 -8.38 -6.65 -3.11
C VAL A 141 -7.18 -6.12 -2.32
N ALA A 142 -6.37 -6.99 -1.72
CA ALA A 142 -5.16 -6.59 -1.00
C ALA A 142 -4.19 -5.84 -1.92
N VAL A 143 -3.94 -6.42 -3.10
CA VAL A 143 -3.07 -5.84 -4.13
C VAL A 143 -3.59 -4.48 -4.59
N ALA A 144 -4.89 -4.37 -4.87
CA ALA A 144 -5.50 -3.12 -5.33
C ALA A 144 -5.45 -2.02 -4.26
N LEU A 145 -5.67 -2.37 -2.98
CA LEU A 145 -5.54 -1.44 -1.86
C LEU A 145 -4.09 -0.98 -1.66
N ASP A 146 -3.11 -1.87 -1.84
CA ASP A 146 -1.71 -1.50 -1.78
C ASP A 146 -1.33 -0.55 -2.93
N VAL A 147 -1.77 -0.82 -4.16
CA VAL A 147 -1.57 0.11 -5.29
C VAL A 147 -2.18 1.48 -4.99
N LEU A 148 -3.42 1.51 -4.48
CA LEU A 148 -4.12 2.75 -4.15
C LEU A 148 -3.40 3.56 -3.06
N ARG A 149 -2.80 2.90 -2.06
CA ARG A 149 -2.03 3.56 -1.00
C ARG A 149 -0.81 4.33 -1.53
N TRP A 150 -0.21 3.85 -2.61
CA TRP A 150 0.98 4.46 -3.20
C TRP A 150 0.66 5.54 -4.23
N ARG A 151 -0.59 5.62 -4.71
CA ARG A 151 -1.07 6.68 -5.60
C ARG A 151 -1.33 7.96 -4.80
N GLY A 152 -0.75 9.06 -5.26
CA GLY A 152 -1.22 10.39 -4.85
C GLY A 152 -2.54 10.74 -5.55
N THR A 153 -3.34 11.58 -4.92
CA THR A 153 -4.41 12.29 -5.64
C THR A 153 -3.72 13.18 -6.68
N ALA A 154 -3.98 12.97 -7.96
CA ALA A 154 -3.54 13.89 -8.99
C ALA A 154 -4.16 15.26 -8.70
N THR A 155 -3.39 16.17 -8.11
CA THR A 155 -3.75 17.58 -8.05
C THR A 155 -3.54 18.12 -9.45
N GLY A 156 -4.63 18.12 -10.23
CA GLY A 156 -4.77 19.01 -11.38
C GLY A 156 -5.12 20.42 -10.91
#